data_AF-A0A948BRK8-F1
#
_entry.id   AF-A0A948BRK8-F1
#
_cell.length_a   1.000
_cell.length_b   1.000
_cell.length_c   1.000
_cell.angle_alpha   90.00
_cell.angle_beta   90.00
_cell.angle_gamma   90.00
#
_symmetry.space_group_name_H-M   'P 1'
#
loop_
_entity.id
_entity.type
_entity.pdbx_description
1 polymer ?
#
loop_
_entity_poly.entity_id
_entity_poly.type
_entity_poly.pdbx_seq_one_letter_code
_entity_poly.pdbx_strand_id
1 'polypeptide(L)'
;MRNIFLFFVTVIILTLFWVGQIVFAQTEAVEVIVKRTQLNAELLQIEKEIEGQRVVLQKKQQEAISLQRDVSILNANIKKAQLGIRGRVLVIDNLLGDIQNKSEFIKLLKEKTQREKDSLAQLLRKTDEIDSASLVEIMLGNKNLSDFFIDIDSFESIKQALGVSLQEIQFAKYTTETEKKELTEKKIEESELKKLQELEKKQLEKNEANKQYILKVTKGKEDEYQKIIKGKEKTAAEIRVALFELRGTKAIPFGQALIYAQQVSKQTGVRPAFLLGIIAEESNLGENVGTGNWIDDMHPERDRPIFKVIATTLGFDPDKMPVSKKPWYGWGGAMGPAQFIPSTWVYYGGYEYNKNTETWYYDQSKDTIRKLVGTSGPSSPWEPEDAFMASGILLRDNGAAKGGYDNERLAALRYLAGWKNATKPAYSFYGDDVMALATKYQGLIKILGTEKK
;
A
#
# COMPACT_ATOMS: atom_id res chain seq x y z
N MET A 1 -66.26 -15.63 -29.47
CA MET A 1 -65.54 -14.39 -29.85
C MET A 1 -64.94 -13.63 -28.66
N ARG A 2 -65.67 -13.46 -27.53
CA ARG A 2 -65.16 -12.74 -26.33
C ARG A 2 -63.89 -13.35 -25.70
N ASN A 3 -63.75 -14.68 -25.71
CA ASN A 3 -62.61 -15.38 -25.11
C ASN A 3 -61.35 -15.39 -26.00
N ILE A 4 -61.51 -15.24 -27.32
CA ILE A 4 -60.39 -15.15 -28.28
C ILE A 4 -59.78 -13.74 -28.27
N PHE A 5 -60.62 -12.71 -28.09
CA PHE A 5 -60.15 -11.33 -27.93
C PHE A 5 -59.39 -11.11 -26.61
N LEU A 6 -59.83 -11.73 -25.51
CA LEU A 6 -59.10 -11.71 -24.24
C LEU A 6 -57.72 -12.39 -24.35
N PHE A 7 -57.63 -13.55 -25.01
CA PHE A 7 -56.36 -14.27 -25.20
C PHE A 7 -55.34 -13.47 -26.03
N PHE A 8 -55.77 -12.78 -27.09
CA PHE A 8 -54.88 -11.92 -27.88
C PHE A 8 -54.41 -10.67 -27.14
N VAL A 9 -55.23 -10.08 -26.27
CA VAL A 9 -54.85 -8.94 -25.43
C VAL A 9 -53.85 -9.36 -24.33
N THR A 10 -54.01 -10.54 -23.72
CA THR A 10 -53.03 -11.05 -22.74
C THR A 10 -51.69 -11.39 -23.39
N VAL A 11 -51.67 -11.95 -24.60
CA VAL A 11 -50.44 -12.26 -25.33
C VAL A 11 -49.70 -10.99 -25.78
N ILE A 12 -50.42 -9.94 -26.17
CA ILE A 12 -49.83 -8.63 -26.53
C ILE A 12 -49.27 -7.91 -25.28
N ILE A 13 -49.94 -7.99 -24.13
CA ILE A 13 -49.45 -7.42 -22.87
C ILE A 13 -48.24 -8.21 -22.32
N LEU A 14 -48.23 -9.55 -22.43
CA LEU A 14 -47.10 -10.40 -22.03
C LEU A 14 -45.86 -10.23 -22.93
N THR A 15 -46.06 -10.00 -24.23
CA THR A 15 -44.97 -9.71 -25.17
C THR A 15 -44.40 -8.30 -24.97
N LEU A 16 -45.23 -7.29 -24.69
CA LEU A 16 -44.77 -5.94 -24.31
C LEU A 16 -44.03 -5.91 -22.96
N PHE A 17 -44.41 -6.77 -22.00
CA PHE A 17 -43.72 -6.91 -20.72
C PHE A 17 -42.35 -7.60 -20.85
N TRP A 18 -42.23 -8.59 -21.76
CA TRP A 18 -40.99 -9.33 -21.99
C TRP A 18 -39.96 -8.51 -22.80
N VAL A 19 -40.41 -7.73 -23.78
CA VAL A 19 -39.54 -6.81 -24.54
C VAL A 19 -39.04 -5.65 -23.66
N GLY A 20 -39.87 -5.14 -22.74
CA GLY A 20 -39.45 -4.13 -21.76
C GLY A 20 -38.32 -4.59 -20.85
N GLN A 21 -38.38 -5.83 -20.35
CA GLN A 21 -37.35 -6.37 -19.45
C GLN A 21 -36.00 -6.63 -20.14
N ILE A 22 -36.00 -7.03 -21.42
CA ILE A 22 -34.78 -7.25 -22.20
C ILE A 22 -34.11 -5.91 -22.58
N VAL A 23 -34.89 -4.87 -22.92
CA VAL A 23 -34.35 -3.54 -23.27
C VAL A 23 -33.68 -2.87 -22.07
N PHE A 24 -34.27 -2.96 -20.86
CA PHE A 24 -33.69 -2.36 -19.65
C PHE A 24 -32.36 -3.01 -19.20
N ALA A 25 -32.23 -4.35 -19.31
CA ALA A 25 -31.00 -5.07 -18.97
C ALA A 25 -29.85 -4.82 -19.97
N GLN A 26 -30.18 -4.52 -21.23
CA GLN A 26 -29.19 -4.22 -22.27
C GLN A 26 -28.67 -2.77 -22.17
N THR A 27 -29.46 -1.82 -21.66
CA THR A 27 -29.04 -0.43 -21.43
C THR A 27 -28.04 -0.26 -20.27
N GLU A 28 -28.25 -0.93 -19.13
CA GLU A 28 -27.34 -0.81 -17.97
C GLU A 28 -25.95 -1.41 -18.25
N ALA A 29 -25.88 -2.57 -18.93
CA ALA A 29 -24.61 -3.20 -19.27
C ALA A 29 -23.79 -2.35 -20.27
N VAL A 30 -24.44 -1.70 -21.23
CA VAL A 30 -23.78 -0.81 -22.20
C VAL A 30 -23.27 0.46 -21.53
N GLU A 31 -24.01 1.06 -20.59
CA GLU A 31 -23.61 2.26 -19.88
C GLU A 31 -22.38 2.03 -18.98
N VAL A 32 -22.31 0.89 -18.30
CA VAL A 32 -21.13 0.48 -17.51
C VAL A 32 -19.90 0.26 -18.39
N ILE A 33 -20.05 -0.36 -19.56
CA ILE A 33 -18.95 -0.57 -20.51
C ILE A 33 -18.43 0.77 -21.04
N VAL A 34 -19.32 1.66 -21.48
CA VAL A 34 -18.96 2.98 -22.00
C VAL A 34 -18.22 3.80 -20.95
N LYS A 35 -18.69 3.79 -19.71
CA LYS A 35 -18.04 4.49 -18.60
C LYS A 35 -16.65 3.95 -18.29
N ARG A 36 -16.46 2.63 -18.29
CA ARG A 36 -15.12 2.01 -18.13
C ARG A 36 -14.16 2.38 -19.27
N THR A 37 -14.64 2.37 -20.51
CA THR A 37 -13.81 2.76 -21.67
C THR A 37 -13.35 4.20 -21.55
N GLN A 38 -14.21 5.11 -21.10
CA GLN A 38 -13.86 6.51 -20.87
C GLN A 38 -12.83 6.67 -19.74
N LEU A 39 -13.04 6.02 -18.59
CA LEU A 39 -12.10 6.06 -17.45
C LEU A 39 -10.70 5.51 -17.82
N ASN A 40 -10.65 4.44 -18.63
CA ASN A 40 -9.39 3.87 -19.10
C ASN A 40 -8.66 4.78 -20.09
N ALA A 41 -9.38 5.47 -20.98
CA ALA A 41 -8.79 6.45 -21.89
C ALA A 41 -8.19 7.64 -21.11
N GLU A 42 -8.89 8.09 -20.06
CA GLU A 42 -8.42 9.16 -19.18
C GLU A 42 -7.16 8.76 -18.38
N LEU A 43 -7.11 7.51 -17.88
CA LEU A 43 -5.92 6.96 -17.23
C LEU A 43 -4.70 6.95 -18.15
N LEU A 44 -4.86 6.49 -19.40
CA LEU A 44 -3.77 6.46 -20.37
C LEU A 44 -3.24 7.87 -20.68
N GLN A 45 -4.13 8.85 -20.76
CA GLN A 45 -3.73 10.25 -20.93
C GLN A 45 -2.94 10.76 -19.72
N ILE A 46 -3.39 10.47 -18.50
CA ILE A 46 -2.69 10.86 -17.27
C ILE A 46 -1.29 10.23 -17.20
N GLU A 47 -1.15 8.95 -17.56
CA GLU A 47 0.16 8.28 -17.62
C GLU A 47 1.12 8.97 -18.59
N LYS A 48 0.62 9.37 -19.76
CA LYS A 48 1.40 10.13 -20.75
C LYS A 48 1.82 11.50 -20.21
N GLU A 49 0.93 12.19 -19.49
CA GLU A 49 1.24 13.47 -18.84
C GLU A 49 2.28 13.31 -17.72
N ILE A 50 2.22 12.23 -16.93
CA ILE A 50 3.21 11.90 -15.90
C ILE A 50 4.59 11.67 -16.52
N GLU A 51 4.67 10.90 -17.62
CA GLU A 51 5.95 10.68 -18.31
C GLU A 51 6.49 11.98 -18.90
N GLY A 52 5.62 12.82 -19.45
CA GLY A 52 5.98 14.18 -19.88
C GLY A 52 6.60 15.01 -18.75
N GLN A 53 6.02 14.97 -17.55
CA GLN A 53 6.60 15.64 -16.38
C GLN A 53 7.94 15.03 -15.95
N ARG A 54 8.11 13.70 -16.06
CA ARG A 54 9.38 13.03 -15.77
C ARG A 54 10.51 13.53 -16.67
N VAL A 55 10.24 13.69 -17.97
CA VAL A 55 11.19 14.24 -18.93
C VAL A 55 11.54 15.70 -18.62
N VAL A 56 10.55 16.51 -18.24
CA VAL A 56 10.78 17.90 -17.82
C VAL A 56 11.67 17.94 -16.57
N LEU A 57 11.39 17.10 -15.57
CA LEU A 57 12.20 17.01 -14.35
C LEU A 57 13.64 16.64 -14.64
N GLN A 58 13.90 15.62 -15.47
CA GLN A 58 15.27 15.25 -15.86
C GLN A 58 16.01 16.39 -16.55
N LYS A 59 15.37 17.08 -17.50
CA LYS A 59 15.98 18.23 -18.19
C LYS A 59 16.30 19.36 -17.21
N LYS A 60 15.34 19.71 -16.34
CA LYS A 60 15.54 20.75 -15.32
C LYS A 60 16.60 20.38 -14.29
N GLN A 61 16.74 19.09 -13.97
CA GLN A 61 17.80 18.62 -13.08
C GLN A 61 19.21 18.78 -13.67
N GLN A 62 19.35 18.73 -14.99
CA GLN A 62 20.63 18.93 -15.70
C GLN A 62 21.01 20.41 -15.88
N GLU A 63 20.06 21.34 -15.75
CA GLU A 63 20.33 22.77 -15.81
C GLU A 63 21.15 23.26 -14.61
N ALA A 64 21.90 24.35 -14.80
CA ALA A 64 22.64 25.01 -13.73
C ALA A 64 21.71 25.40 -12.56
N ILE A 65 22.19 25.18 -11.33
CA ILE A 65 21.42 25.44 -10.11
C ILE A 65 21.08 26.93 -10.06
N SER A 66 19.78 27.25 -10.06
CA SER A 66 19.25 28.60 -9.88
C SER A 66 17.92 28.54 -9.15
N LEU A 67 17.48 29.65 -8.57
CA LEU A 67 16.23 29.69 -7.82
C LEU A 67 15.04 29.44 -8.76
N GLN A 68 15.11 29.98 -9.98
CA GLN A 68 14.12 29.74 -11.05
C GLN A 68 14.05 28.27 -11.46
N ARG A 69 15.20 27.59 -11.59
CA ARG A 69 15.27 26.16 -11.92
C ARG A 69 14.66 25.30 -10.82
N ASP A 70 14.97 25.59 -9.56
CA ASP A 70 14.43 24.83 -8.43
C ASP A 70 12.92 25.04 -8.26
N VAL A 71 12.42 26.26 -8.47
CA VAL A 71 10.97 26.55 -8.55
C VAL A 71 10.32 25.76 -9.68
N SER A 72 10.99 25.66 -10.84
CA SER A 72 10.48 24.87 -11.98
C SER A 72 10.43 23.38 -11.66
N ILE A 73 11.42 22.84 -10.93
CA ILE A 73 11.42 21.44 -10.46
C ILE A 73 10.28 21.22 -9.47
N LEU A 74 10.08 22.10 -8.50
CA LEU A 74 8.98 22.00 -7.53
C LEU A 74 7.63 22.04 -8.24
N ASN A 75 7.44 22.94 -9.20
CA ASN A 75 6.21 22.99 -10.00
C ASN A 75 5.96 21.72 -10.82
N ALA A 76 7.00 21.16 -11.44
CA ALA A 76 6.89 19.89 -12.15
C ALA A 76 6.57 18.71 -11.21
N ASN A 77 7.16 18.68 -10.01
CA ASN A 77 6.83 17.68 -8.98
C ASN A 77 5.39 17.83 -8.46
N ILE A 78 4.92 19.06 -8.21
CA ILE A 78 3.52 19.32 -7.82
C ILE A 78 2.58 18.84 -8.91
N LYS A 79 2.88 19.14 -10.19
CA LYS A 79 2.06 18.69 -11.32
C LYS A 79 2.04 17.16 -11.44
N LYS A 80 3.20 16.50 -11.29
CA LYS A 80 3.31 15.04 -11.25
C LYS A 80 2.48 14.44 -10.10
N ALA A 81 2.54 15.01 -8.89
CA ALA A 81 1.74 14.56 -7.74
C ALA A 81 0.24 14.75 -7.98
N GLN A 82 -0.19 15.88 -8.55
CA GLN A 82 -1.59 16.13 -8.92
C GLN A 82 -2.12 15.10 -9.93
N LEU A 83 -1.32 14.78 -10.94
CA LEU A 83 -1.68 13.77 -11.95
C LEU A 83 -1.75 12.37 -11.34
N GLY A 84 -0.82 12.02 -10.45
CA GLY A 84 -0.85 10.77 -9.69
C GLY A 84 -2.13 10.64 -8.86
N ILE A 85 -2.50 11.70 -8.11
CA ILE A 85 -3.74 11.74 -7.33
C ILE A 85 -4.96 11.54 -8.22
N ARG A 86 -5.04 12.23 -9.37
CA ARG A 86 -6.15 12.08 -10.32
C ARG A 86 -6.24 10.66 -10.86
N GLY A 87 -5.12 10.05 -11.25
CA GLY A 87 -5.08 8.67 -11.70
C GLY A 87 -5.63 7.70 -10.64
N ARG A 88 -5.23 7.87 -9.37
CA ARG A 88 -5.75 7.04 -8.27
C ARG A 88 -7.24 7.20 -8.02
N VAL A 89 -7.78 8.42 -8.15
CA VAL A 89 -9.23 8.64 -8.05
C VAL A 89 -9.96 7.79 -9.09
N LEU A 90 -9.51 7.78 -10.35
CA LEU A 90 -10.14 6.98 -11.40
C LEU A 90 -10.03 5.47 -11.14
N VAL A 91 -8.89 5.00 -10.63
CA VAL A 91 -8.72 3.59 -10.23
C VAL A 91 -9.68 3.23 -9.09
N ILE A 92 -9.82 4.08 -8.07
CA ILE A 92 -10.76 3.90 -6.96
C ILE A 92 -12.20 3.85 -7.48
N ASP A 93 -12.57 4.73 -8.40
CA ASP A 93 -13.92 4.78 -8.98
C ASP A 93 -14.24 3.51 -9.78
N ASN A 94 -13.27 2.99 -10.55
CA ASN A 94 -13.40 1.70 -11.24
C ASN A 94 -13.60 0.55 -10.24
N LEU A 95 -12.79 0.49 -9.17
CA LEU A 95 -12.90 -0.54 -8.14
C LEU A 95 -14.25 -0.46 -7.41
N LEU A 96 -14.76 0.74 -7.15
CA LEU A 96 -16.10 0.93 -6.55
C LEU A 96 -17.21 0.40 -7.45
N GLY A 97 -17.13 0.65 -8.77
CA GLY A 97 -18.06 0.09 -9.75
C GLY A 97 -18.03 -1.44 -9.77
N ASP A 98 -16.85 -2.05 -9.73
CA ASP A 98 -16.70 -3.51 -9.70
C ASP A 98 -17.28 -4.12 -8.43
N ILE A 99 -17.03 -3.48 -7.28
CA ILE A 99 -17.58 -3.89 -5.98
C ILE A 99 -19.11 -3.79 -5.99
N GLN A 100 -19.66 -2.72 -6.57
CA GLN A 100 -21.12 -2.54 -6.69
C GLN A 100 -21.74 -3.66 -7.53
N ASN A 101 -21.20 -3.94 -8.73
CA ASN A 101 -21.68 -5.00 -9.61
C ASN A 101 -21.65 -6.38 -8.93
N LYS A 102 -20.56 -6.70 -8.20
CA LYS A 102 -20.46 -7.95 -7.43
C LYS A 102 -21.49 -7.98 -6.30
N SER A 103 -21.74 -6.86 -5.65
CA SER A 103 -22.74 -6.75 -4.58
C SER A 103 -24.17 -6.95 -5.09
N GLU A 104 -24.49 -6.42 -6.26
CA GLU A 104 -25.77 -6.62 -6.94
C GLU A 104 -25.93 -8.08 -7.39
N PHE A 105 -24.89 -8.69 -7.94
CA PHE A 105 -24.92 -10.11 -8.29
C PHE A 105 -25.14 -11.01 -7.06
N ILE A 106 -24.48 -10.74 -5.93
CA ILE A 106 -24.74 -11.44 -4.66
C ILE A 106 -26.19 -11.28 -4.20
N LYS A 107 -26.79 -10.09 -4.38
CA LYS A 107 -28.21 -9.85 -4.06
C LYS A 107 -29.11 -10.73 -4.93
N LEU A 108 -28.89 -10.77 -6.25
CA LEU A 108 -29.64 -11.62 -7.17
C LEU A 108 -29.51 -13.11 -6.82
N LEU A 109 -28.30 -13.58 -6.46
CA LEU A 109 -28.08 -14.95 -6.01
C LEU A 109 -28.86 -15.26 -4.73
N LYS A 110 -28.90 -14.34 -3.75
CA LYS A 110 -29.70 -14.50 -2.52
C LYS A 110 -31.20 -14.60 -2.81
N GLU A 111 -31.72 -13.76 -3.70
CA GLU A 111 -33.12 -13.81 -4.11
C GLU A 111 -33.46 -15.13 -4.83
N LYS A 112 -32.56 -15.62 -5.69
CA LYS A 112 -32.73 -16.93 -6.35
C LYS A 112 -32.71 -18.07 -5.34
N THR A 113 -31.77 -18.07 -4.39
CA THR A 113 -31.71 -19.05 -3.29
C THR A 113 -33.02 -19.09 -2.51
N GLN A 114 -33.62 -17.93 -2.21
CA GLN A 114 -34.87 -17.89 -1.47
C GLN A 114 -36.01 -18.53 -2.27
N ARG A 115 -36.15 -18.18 -3.56
CA ARG A 115 -37.16 -18.80 -4.43
C ARG A 115 -37.00 -20.32 -4.54
N GLU A 116 -35.77 -20.81 -4.68
CA GLU A 116 -35.51 -22.26 -4.76
C GLU A 116 -35.83 -22.98 -3.45
N LYS A 117 -35.54 -22.36 -2.29
CA LYS A 117 -35.93 -22.88 -0.97
C LYS A 117 -37.45 -22.92 -0.80
N ASP A 118 -38.16 -21.89 -1.25
CA ASP A 118 -39.61 -21.84 -1.17
C ASP A 118 -40.25 -22.94 -2.04
N SER A 119 -39.75 -23.14 -3.27
CA SER A 119 -40.16 -24.23 -4.16
C SER A 119 -39.86 -25.61 -3.56
N LEU A 120 -38.67 -25.79 -2.98
CA LEU A 120 -38.30 -27.04 -2.32
C LEU A 120 -39.20 -27.32 -1.10
N ALA A 121 -39.53 -26.30 -0.31
CA ALA A 121 -40.45 -26.44 0.81
C ALA A 121 -41.87 -26.83 0.38
N GLN A 122 -42.35 -26.29 -0.74
CA GLN A 122 -43.65 -26.68 -1.31
C GLN A 122 -43.64 -28.12 -1.81
N LEU A 123 -42.56 -28.54 -2.50
CA LEU A 123 -42.41 -29.92 -2.95
C LEU A 123 -42.39 -30.89 -1.76
N LEU A 124 -41.63 -30.58 -0.70
CA LEU A 124 -41.59 -31.43 0.50
C LEU A 124 -42.96 -31.58 1.18
N ARG A 125 -43.76 -30.50 1.27
CA ARG A 125 -45.13 -30.59 1.80
C ARG A 125 -46.04 -31.44 0.91
N LYS A 126 -45.90 -31.33 -0.41
CA LYS A 126 -46.68 -32.12 -1.38
C LYS A 126 -46.27 -33.59 -1.35
N THR A 127 -44.99 -33.89 -1.20
CA THR A 127 -44.50 -35.26 -0.97
C THR A 127 -45.07 -35.84 0.32
N ASP A 128 -45.05 -35.09 1.42
CA ASP A 128 -45.61 -35.53 2.71
C ASP A 128 -47.13 -35.77 2.65
N GLU A 129 -47.89 -34.87 2.01
CA GLU A 129 -49.33 -35.07 1.74
C GLU A 129 -49.59 -36.37 0.97
N ILE A 130 -48.76 -36.69 -0.02
CA ILE A 130 -48.87 -37.90 -0.84
C ILE A 130 -48.47 -39.16 -0.04
N ASP A 131 -47.38 -39.10 0.72
CA ASP A 131 -46.89 -40.21 1.56
C ASP A 131 -47.88 -40.56 2.69
N SER A 132 -48.67 -39.58 3.15
CA SER A 132 -49.70 -39.76 4.17
C SER A 132 -51.01 -40.40 3.66
N ALA A 133 -51.16 -40.56 2.33
CA ALA A 133 -52.38 -41.07 1.73
C ALA A 133 -52.52 -42.60 1.90
N SER A 134 -53.71 -43.05 2.28
CA SER A 134 -54.04 -44.48 2.40
C SER A 134 -54.20 -45.14 1.03
N LEU A 135 -53.77 -46.41 0.89
CA LEU A 135 -53.96 -47.20 -0.33
C LEU A 135 -55.44 -47.30 -0.75
N VAL A 136 -56.36 -47.24 0.22
CA VAL A 136 -57.82 -47.25 0.00
C VAL A 136 -58.30 -45.91 -0.59
N GLU A 137 -57.66 -44.81 -0.21
CA GLU A 137 -57.98 -43.45 -0.63
C GLU A 137 -57.50 -43.17 -2.07
N ILE A 138 -56.33 -43.71 -2.43
CA ILE A 138 -55.78 -43.67 -3.79
C ILE A 138 -56.64 -44.49 -4.77
N MET A 139 -57.16 -45.67 -4.35
CA MET A 139 -58.03 -46.51 -5.17
C MET A 139 -59.42 -45.91 -5.44
N LEU A 140 -59.99 -45.15 -4.49
CA LEU A 140 -61.32 -44.53 -4.62
C LEU A 140 -61.30 -43.20 -5.40
N GLY A 141 -60.13 -42.59 -5.61
CA GLY A 141 -59.95 -41.27 -6.21
C GLY A 141 -59.97 -41.18 -7.75
N ASN A 142 -60.30 -42.26 -8.47
CA ASN A 142 -60.28 -42.32 -9.95
C ASN A 142 -58.93 -41.95 -10.61
N LYS A 143 -57.79 -42.10 -9.92
CA LYS A 143 -56.45 -42.01 -10.53
C LYS A 143 -55.89 -43.41 -10.76
N ASN A 144 -55.33 -43.67 -11.94
CA ASN A 144 -54.65 -44.93 -12.22
C ASN A 144 -53.38 -45.02 -11.36
N LEU A 145 -53.04 -46.21 -10.84
CA LEU A 145 -51.85 -46.42 -10.01
C LEU A 145 -50.56 -45.93 -10.70
N SER A 146 -50.49 -46.03 -12.04
CA SER A 146 -49.36 -45.51 -12.83
C SER A 146 -49.22 -43.99 -12.80
N ASP A 147 -50.32 -43.24 -12.80
CA ASP A 147 -50.29 -41.77 -12.77
C ASP A 147 -49.79 -41.27 -11.40
N PHE A 148 -50.12 -42.00 -10.33
CA PHE A 148 -49.62 -41.73 -8.98
C PHE A 148 -48.10 -41.91 -8.86
N PHE A 149 -47.54 -42.98 -9.44
CA PHE A 149 -46.09 -43.20 -9.43
C PHE A 149 -45.31 -42.23 -10.32
N ILE A 150 -45.90 -41.75 -11.43
CA ILE A 150 -45.30 -40.72 -12.30
C ILE A 150 -45.15 -39.38 -11.58
N ASP A 151 -46.12 -39.00 -10.74
CA ASP A 151 -46.08 -37.77 -9.96
C ASP A 151 -44.93 -37.81 -8.92
N ILE A 152 -44.68 -38.96 -8.28
CA ILE A 152 -43.61 -39.15 -7.30
C ILE A 152 -42.21 -39.06 -7.94
N ASP A 153 -41.98 -39.80 -9.03
CA ASP A 153 -40.69 -39.77 -9.74
C ASP A 153 -40.36 -38.37 -10.29
N SER A 154 -41.39 -37.65 -10.74
CA SER A 154 -41.27 -36.26 -11.19
C SER A 154 -40.86 -35.32 -10.05
N PHE A 155 -41.43 -35.49 -8.85
CA PHE A 155 -41.08 -34.68 -7.68
C PHE A 155 -39.66 -34.92 -7.18
N GLU A 156 -39.22 -36.19 -7.13
CA GLU A 156 -37.85 -36.52 -6.74
C GLU A 156 -36.84 -35.96 -7.76
N SER A 157 -37.15 -36.03 -9.07
CA SER A 157 -36.33 -35.44 -10.13
C SER A 157 -36.19 -33.92 -9.99
N ILE A 158 -37.29 -33.21 -9.71
CA ILE A 158 -37.28 -31.75 -9.51
C ILE A 158 -36.51 -31.38 -8.22
N LYS A 159 -36.69 -32.15 -7.15
CA LYS A 159 -35.97 -31.96 -5.88
C LYS A 159 -34.46 -32.11 -6.06
N GLN A 160 -34.01 -33.12 -6.82
CA GLN A 160 -32.59 -33.29 -7.15
C GLN A 160 -32.07 -32.11 -7.98
N ALA A 161 -32.80 -31.67 -9.00
CA ALA A 161 -32.42 -30.52 -9.82
C ALA A 161 -32.32 -29.21 -9.00
N LEU A 162 -33.25 -28.98 -8.07
CA LEU A 162 -33.20 -27.85 -7.12
C LEU A 162 -32.00 -27.96 -6.17
N GLY A 163 -31.69 -29.18 -5.71
CA GLY A 163 -30.50 -29.44 -4.90
C GLY A 163 -29.20 -29.07 -5.62
N VAL A 164 -29.07 -29.46 -6.89
CA VAL A 164 -27.92 -29.09 -7.74
C VAL A 164 -27.86 -27.58 -7.95
N SER A 165 -28.98 -26.92 -8.28
CA SER A 165 -28.97 -25.47 -8.51
C SER A 165 -28.62 -24.68 -7.24
N LEU A 166 -29.07 -25.13 -6.06
CA LEU A 166 -28.70 -24.53 -4.78
C LEU A 166 -27.19 -24.67 -4.50
N GLN A 167 -26.57 -25.79 -4.87
CA GLN A 167 -25.12 -25.98 -4.75
C GLN A 167 -24.35 -25.03 -5.70
N GLU A 168 -24.78 -24.93 -6.95
CA GLU A 168 -24.18 -24.00 -7.92
C GLU A 168 -24.29 -22.54 -7.48
N ILE A 169 -25.44 -22.12 -6.95
CA ILE A 169 -25.63 -20.76 -6.41
C ILE A 169 -24.72 -20.53 -5.21
N GLN A 170 -24.58 -21.50 -4.30
CA GLN A 170 -23.68 -21.37 -3.16
C GLN A 170 -22.23 -21.20 -3.60
N PHE A 171 -21.77 -21.99 -4.57
CA PHE A 171 -20.43 -21.85 -5.14
C PHE A 171 -20.24 -20.49 -5.81
N ALA A 172 -21.17 -20.08 -6.68
CA ALA A 172 -21.14 -18.78 -7.34
C ALA A 172 -21.11 -17.62 -6.34
N LYS A 173 -21.87 -17.71 -5.26
CA LYS A 173 -21.91 -16.72 -4.17
C LYS A 173 -20.56 -16.66 -3.44
N TYR A 174 -20.00 -17.79 -3.06
CA TYR A 174 -18.69 -17.87 -2.39
C TYR A 174 -17.57 -17.23 -3.22
N THR A 175 -17.49 -17.59 -4.51
CA THR A 175 -16.50 -17.02 -5.43
C THR A 175 -16.70 -15.51 -5.59
N THR A 176 -17.95 -15.06 -5.76
CA THR A 176 -18.26 -13.62 -5.90
C THR A 176 -17.94 -12.83 -4.63
N GLU A 177 -18.20 -13.38 -3.45
CA GLU A 177 -17.86 -12.77 -2.16
C GLU A 177 -16.33 -12.66 -1.97
N THR A 178 -15.58 -13.67 -2.41
CA THR A 178 -14.12 -13.68 -2.38
C THR A 178 -13.54 -12.61 -3.30
N GLU A 179 -13.98 -12.55 -4.56
CA GLU A 179 -13.56 -11.52 -5.52
C GLU A 179 -13.91 -10.11 -5.04
N LYS A 180 -15.10 -9.91 -4.46
CA LYS A 180 -15.51 -8.63 -3.86
C LYS A 180 -14.57 -8.22 -2.72
N LYS A 181 -14.16 -9.16 -1.88
CA LYS A 181 -13.21 -8.90 -0.79
C LYS A 181 -11.85 -8.44 -1.33
N GLU A 182 -11.31 -9.14 -2.33
CA GLU A 182 -10.04 -8.75 -2.97
C GLU A 182 -10.10 -7.35 -3.61
N LEU A 183 -11.19 -7.02 -4.28
CA LEU A 183 -11.41 -5.68 -4.85
C LEU A 183 -11.50 -4.61 -3.76
N THR A 184 -12.11 -4.93 -2.62
CA THR A 184 -12.21 -4.03 -1.46
C THR A 184 -10.84 -3.76 -0.85
N GLU A 185 -10.01 -4.79 -0.69
CA GLU A 185 -8.63 -4.65 -0.21
C GLU A 185 -7.79 -3.77 -1.16
N LYS A 186 -7.89 -3.98 -2.48
CA LYS A 186 -7.24 -3.12 -3.48
C LYS A 186 -7.72 -1.67 -3.41
N LYS A 187 -9.02 -1.44 -3.19
CA LYS A 187 -9.58 -0.08 -3.06
C LYS A 187 -9.03 0.62 -1.82
N ILE A 188 -8.88 -0.10 -0.71
CA ILE A 188 -8.29 0.42 0.52
C ILE A 188 -6.84 0.83 0.25
N GLU A 189 -6.03 -0.05 -0.35
CA GLU A 189 -4.65 0.25 -0.74
C GLU A 189 -4.56 1.53 -1.61
N GLU A 190 -5.36 1.65 -2.66
CA GLU A 190 -5.34 2.84 -3.52
C GLU A 190 -5.79 4.13 -2.80
N SER A 191 -6.73 4.02 -1.86
CA SER A 191 -7.18 5.15 -1.03
C SER A 191 -6.07 5.65 -0.09
N GLU A 192 -5.27 4.73 0.44
CA GLU A 192 -4.14 5.02 1.30
C GLU A 192 -3.02 5.73 0.53
N LEU A 193 -2.69 5.20 -0.64
CA LEU A 193 -1.68 5.76 -1.53
C LEU A 193 -2.07 7.16 -2.03
N LYS A 194 -3.36 7.39 -2.31
CA LYS A 194 -3.88 8.72 -2.64
C LYS A 194 -3.62 9.72 -1.50
N LYS A 195 -3.91 9.35 -0.25
CA LYS A 195 -3.72 10.25 0.90
C LYS A 195 -2.25 10.56 1.14
N LEU A 196 -1.35 9.60 0.89
CA LEU A 196 0.09 9.83 0.96
C LEU A 196 0.56 10.86 -0.07
N GLN A 197 0.10 10.75 -1.32
CA GLN A 197 0.41 11.73 -2.37
C GLN A 197 -0.21 13.12 -2.11
N GLU A 198 -1.37 13.19 -1.44
CA GLU A 198 -1.96 14.47 -1.01
C GLU A 198 -1.09 15.19 0.03
N LEU A 199 -0.49 14.42 0.97
CA LEU A 199 0.43 14.96 1.96
C LEU A 199 1.74 15.43 1.30
N GLU A 200 2.31 14.64 0.41
CA GLU A 200 3.49 14.99 -0.39
C GLU A 200 3.26 16.30 -1.17
N LYS A 201 2.14 16.37 -1.91
CA LYS A 201 1.75 17.56 -2.67
C LYS A 201 1.69 18.79 -1.77
N LYS A 202 1.07 18.69 -0.59
CA LYS A 202 0.96 19.81 0.37
C LYS A 202 2.34 20.29 0.83
N GLN A 203 3.27 19.37 1.06
CA GLN A 203 4.64 19.71 1.43
C GLN A 203 5.40 20.37 0.27
N LEU A 204 5.23 19.88 -0.96
CA LEU A 204 5.81 20.48 -2.16
C LEU A 204 5.26 21.90 -2.40
N GLU A 205 3.96 22.11 -2.24
CA GLU A 205 3.32 23.44 -2.36
C GLU A 205 3.86 24.42 -1.32
N LYS A 206 4.08 23.99 -0.08
CA LYS A 206 4.72 24.81 0.96
C LYS A 206 6.16 25.20 0.58
N ASN A 207 6.92 24.24 0.04
CA ASN A 207 8.29 24.47 -0.41
C ASN A 207 8.35 25.42 -1.62
N GLU A 208 7.41 25.28 -2.55
CA GLU A 208 7.26 26.14 -3.72
C GLU A 208 6.94 27.57 -3.31
N ALA A 209 5.95 27.76 -2.43
CA ALA A 209 5.55 29.08 -1.93
C ALA A 209 6.72 29.81 -1.25
N ASN A 210 7.49 29.10 -0.42
CA ASN A 210 8.68 29.64 0.22
C ASN A 210 9.75 30.06 -0.80
N LYS A 211 10.00 29.23 -1.84
CA LYS A 211 10.98 29.55 -2.88
C LYS A 211 10.52 30.68 -3.80
N GLN A 212 9.23 30.76 -4.12
CA GLN A 212 8.64 31.87 -4.86
C GLN A 212 8.73 33.18 -4.10
N TYR A 213 8.47 33.14 -2.79
CA TYR A 213 8.67 34.31 -1.94
C TYR A 213 10.11 34.79 -2.00
N ILE A 214 11.08 33.88 -1.84
CA ILE A 214 12.51 34.18 -1.98
C ILE A 214 12.79 34.78 -3.36
N LEU A 215 12.31 34.17 -4.45
CA LEU A 215 12.51 34.63 -5.82
C LEU A 215 12.01 36.05 -6.03
N LYS A 216 10.83 36.35 -5.48
CA LYS A 216 10.20 37.65 -5.57
C LYS A 216 11.00 38.72 -4.83
N VAL A 217 11.56 38.40 -3.66
CA VAL A 217 12.38 39.35 -2.88
C VAL A 217 13.83 39.42 -3.35
N THR A 218 14.33 38.42 -4.11
CA THR A 218 15.71 38.39 -4.64
C THR A 218 15.83 38.79 -6.11
N LYS A 219 14.72 39.20 -6.76
CA LYS A 219 14.71 39.60 -8.18
C LYS A 219 15.78 40.66 -8.48
N GLY A 220 16.75 40.32 -9.34
CA GLY A 220 17.85 41.19 -9.77
C GLY A 220 19.18 40.99 -9.04
N LYS A 221 19.29 40.03 -8.10
CA LYS A 221 20.51 39.71 -7.33
C LYS A 221 20.94 38.23 -7.47
N GLU A 222 20.69 37.60 -8.61
CA GLU A 222 21.01 36.19 -8.87
C GLU A 222 22.53 35.90 -8.75
N ASP A 223 23.38 36.84 -9.17
CA ASP A 223 24.84 36.76 -9.04
C ASP A 223 25.33 36.89 -7.58
N GLU A 224 24.63 37.71 -6.79
CA GLU A 224 24.84 37.82 -5.35
C GLU A 224 24.38 36.52 -4.67
N TYR A 225 23.25 35.92 -5.09
CA TYR A 225 22.77 34.62 -4.65
C TYR A 225 23.71 33.46 -5.03
N GLN A 226 24.32 33.45 -6.22
CA GLN A 226 25.33 32.46 -6.63
C GLN A 226 26.62 32.56 -5.81
N LYS A 227 27.09 33.80 -5.53
CA LYS A 227 28.25 34.05 -4.66
C LYS A 227 27.95 33.77 -3.19
N ILE A 228 26.74 34.10 -2.75
CA ILE A 228 26.20 33.78 -1.43
C ILE A 228 25.95 32.27 -1.32
N ILE A 229 25.59 31.53 -2.37
CA ILE A 229 25.51 30.07 -2.35
C ILE A 229 26.90 29.47 -2.25
N LYS A 230 27.87 29.87 -3.07
CA LYS A 230 29.24 29.33 -2.94
C LYS A 230 29.91 29.67 -1.59
N GLY A 231 29.65 30.86 -1.05
CA GLY A 231 30.15 31.29 0.27
C GLY A 231 29.36 30.71 1.44
N LYS A 232 28.02 30.75 1.40
CA LYS A 232 27.13 30.17 2.43
C LYS A 232 26.94 28.67 2.29
N GLU A 233 27.27 27.98 1.22
CA GLU A 233 27.32 26.51 1.23
C GLU A 233 28.50 26.05 2.08
N LYS A 234 29.63 26.75 2.01
CA LYS A 234 30.77 26.53 2.90
C LYS A 234 30.43 26.90 4.34
N THR A 235 30.00 28.14 4.59
CA THR A 235 29.66 28.62 5.95
C THR A 235 28.37 28.02 6.51
N ALA A 236 27.36 27.66 5.71
CA ALA A 236 26.15 26.97 6.20
C ALA A 236 26.33 25.45 6.29
N ALA A 237 27.29 24.83 5.60
CA ALA A 237 27.71 23.48 5.94
C ALA A 237 28.42 23.49 7.29
N GLU A 238 29.37 24.40 7.52
CA GLU A 238 30.06 24.60 8.80
C GLU A 238 29.09 24.98 9.93
N ILE A 239 28.17 25.92 9.70
CA ILE A 239 27.11 26.30 10.66
C ILE A 239 26.08 25.18 10.83
N ARG A 240 25.73 24.38 9.80
CA ARG A 240 24.83 23.23 10.00
C ARG A 240 25.53 22.14 10.81
N VAL A 241 26.81 21.87 10.58
CA VAL A 241 27.61 20.96 11.42
C VAL A 241 27.61 21.46 12.87
N ALA A 242 27.95 22.74 13.09
CA ALA A 242 27.95 23.35 14.42
C ALA A 242 26.54 23.41 15.07
N LEU A 243 25.48 23.71 14.32
CA LEU A 243 24.08 23.72 14.80
C LEU A 243 23.53 22.30 15.03
N PHE A 244 24.02 21.28 14.31
CA PHE A 244 23.70 19.87 14.57
C PHE A 244 24.44 19.37 15.82
N GLU A 245 25.62 19.90 16.14
CA GLU A 245 26.34 19.65 17.40
C GLU A 245 25.72 20.40 18.60
N LEU A 246 25.06 21.54 18.36
CA LEU A 246 24.39 22.38 19.37
C LEU A 246 22.89 22.08 19.57
N ARG A 247 22.24 21.34 18.67
CA ARG A 247 20.86 20.87 18.84
C ARG A 247 20.86 19.69 19.82
N GLY A 248 20.00 19.75 20.83
CA GLY A 248 20.03 18.88 22.00
C GLY A 248 20.07 17.37 21.76
N THR A 249 20.30 16.65 22.85
CA THR A 249 20.76 15.26 23.03
C THR A 249 20.05 14.12 22.28
N LYS A 250 19.08 14.37 21.39
CA LYS A 250 18.31 13.32 20.68
C LYS A 250 18.74 13.08 19.23
N ALA A 251 19.20 14.11 18.49
CA ALA A 251 19.61 13.95 17.10
C ALA A 251 21.08 13.49 17.01
N ILE A 252 21.40 12.64 16.03
CA ILE A 252 22.77 12.20 15.76
C ILE A 252 23.52 13.35 15.09
N PRO A 253 24.62 13.87 15.67
CA PRO A 253 25.38 14.94 15.04
C PRO A 253 25.91 14.50 13.67
N PHE A 254 25.89 15.41 12.69
CA PHE A 254 26.26 15.06 11.31
C PHE A 254 27.66 14.45 11.18
N GLY A 255 28.64 14.99 11.92
CA GLY A 255 30.00 14.44 11.94
C GLY A 255 30.02 12.96 12.37
N GLN A 256 29.27 12.64 13.44
CA GLN A 256 29.15 11.27 13.93
C GLN A 256 28.39 10.37 12.96
N ALA A 257 27.27 10.85 12.40
CA ALA A 257 26.51 10.14 11.36
C ALA A 257 27.37 9.82 10.14
N LEU A 258 28.26 10.74 9.72
CA LEU A 258 29.19 10.52 8.63
C LEU A 258 30.25 9.46 8.97
N ILE A 259 30.77 9.44 10.20
CA ILE A 259 31.70 8.40 10.66
C ILE A 259 31.04 7.02 10.56
N TYR A 260 29.83 6.87 11.09
CA TYR A 260 29.07 5.63 10.97
C TYR A 260 28.85 5.25 9.51
N ALA A 261 28.40 6.19 8.68
CA ALA A 261 28.17 5.93 7.26
C ALA A 261 29.44 5.49 6.51
N GLN A 262 30.61 6.03 6.88
CA GLN A 262 31.90 5.63 6.31
C GLN A 262 32.34 4.24 6.78
N GLN A 263 32.15 3.90 8.07
CA GLN A 263 32.43 2.56 8.59
C GLN A 263 31.55 1.52 7.90
N VAL A 264 30.24 1.79 7.81
CA VAL A 264 29.28 0.92 7.13
C VAL A 264 29.63 0.75 5.66
N SER A 265 30.04 1.82 4.98
CA SER A 265 30.46 1.76 3.58
C SER A 265 31.62 0.80 3.35
N LYS A 266 32.61 0.76 4.27
CA LYS A 266 33.73 -0.20 4.19
C LYS A 266 33.28 -1.65 4.29
N GLN A 267 32.23 -1.94 5.07
CA GLN A 267 31.71 -3.29 5.29
C GLN A 267 30.70 -3.74 4.23
N THR A 268 29.97 -2.80 3.62
CA THR A 268 28.79 -3.10 2.80
C THR A 268 28.90 -2.64 1.34
N GLY A 269 29.83 -1.74 1.03
CA GLY A 269 29.93 -1.10 -0.28
C GLY A 269 28.85 -0.05 -0.55
N VAL A 270 27.94 0.22 0.39
CA VAL A 270 26.90 1.24 0.24
C VAL A 270 27.52 2.63 0.35
N ARG A 271 27.14 3.55 -0.54
CA ARG A 271 27.70 4.91 -0.58
C ARG A 271 27.30 5.70 0.68
N PRO A 272 28.24 6.36 1.40
CA PRO A 272 27.94 7.03 2.66
C PRO A 272 26.82 8.09 2.55
N ALA A 273 26.84 8.90 1.49
CA ALA A 273 25.84 9.93 1.28
C ALA A 273 24.43 9.36 1.04
N PHE A 274 24.33 8.21 0.39
CA PHE A 274 23.05 7.53 0.17
C PHE A 274 22.49 6.96 1.47
N LEU A 275 23.34 6.30 2.27
CA LEU A 275 22.96 5.83 3.61
C LEU A 275 22.49 6.98 4.52
N LEU A 276 23.21 8.11 4.52
CA LEU A 276 22.77 9.32 5.23
C LEU A 276 21.41 9.84 4.72
N GLY A 277 21.16 9.73 3.41
CA GLY A 277 19.87 10.06 2.80
C GLY A 277 18.73 9.20 3.35
N ILE A 278 18.94 7.89 3.48
CA ILE A 278 17.97 6.97 4.07
C ILE A 278 17.67 7.36 5.52
N ILE A 279 18.68 7.46 6.38
CA ILE A 279 18.44 7.75 7.81
C ILE A 279 17.82 9.15 8.02
N ALA A 280 18.14 10.10 7.14
CA ALA A 280 17.52 11.41 7.17
C ALA A 280 16.05 11.38 6.76
N GLU A 281 15.69 10.57 5.77
CA GLU A 281 14.29 10.37 5.38
C GLU A 281 13.50 9.69 6.51
N GLU A 282 14.10 8.67 7.16
CA GLU A 282 13.44 7.90 8.21
C GLU A 282 13.15 8.71 9.48
N SER A 283 14.11 9.51 9.96
CA SER A 283 13.98 10.15 11.27
C SER A 283 14.65 11.53 11.38
N ASN A 284 15.08 12.11 10.26
CA ASN A 284 15.95 13.27 10.23
C ASN A 284 17.21 13.07 11.10
N LEU A 285 17.90 11.93 10.90
CA LEU A 285 19.10 11.55 11.66
C LEU A 285 18.85 11.35 13.16
N GLY A 286 17.76 10.68 13.52
CA GLY A 286 17.42 10.32 14.90
C GLY A 286 16.66 11.39 15.68
N GLU A 287 16.36 12.54 15.07
CA GLU A 287 15.56 13.58 15.74
C GLU A 287 14.11 13.12 15.98
N ASN A 288 13.54 12.34 15.06
CA ASN A 288 12.14 11.93 15.05
C ASN A 288 12.00 10.40 15.11
N VAL A 289 12.35 9.78 16.25
CA VAL A 289 12.24 8.31 16.43
C VAL A 289 10.84 7.80 16.80
N GLY A 290 9.86 8.71 16.88
CA GLY A 290 8.46 8.38 17.16
C GLY A 290 7.98 8.81 18.54
N THR A 291 6.65 8.74 18.72
CA THR A 291 5.93 9.09 19.97
C THR A 291 4.83 8.06 20.30
N GLY A 292 4.80 6.96 19.55
CA GLY A 292 3.87 5.86 19.71
C GLY A 292 4.32 4.86 20.77
N ASN A 293 3.47 3.87 21.02
CA ASN A 293 3.70 2.77 21.94
C ASN A 293 3.49 1.41 21.25
N TRP A 294 4.22 0.41 21.72
CA TRP A 294 4.23 -0.92 21.10
C TRP A 294 2.89 -1.67 21.21
N ILE A 295 2.00 -1.33 22.15
CA ILE A 295 0.69 -1.99 22.31
C ILE A 295 -0.31 -1.48 21.27
N ASP A 296 -0.34 -0.18 20.98
CA ASP A 296 -1.35 0.38 20.10
C ASP A 296 -0.89 0.45 18.64
N ASP A 297 0.42 0.63 18.43
CA ASP A 297 0.98 1.00 17.14
C ASP A 297 1.61 -0.18 16.39
N MET A 298 2.19 -1.17 17.07
CA MET A 298 2.78 -2.35 16.41
C MET A 298 1.75 -3.38 15.99
N HIS A 299 2.05 -4.10 14.90
CA HIS A 299 1.28 -5.26 14.49
C HIS A 299 1.26 -6.34 15.60
N PRO A 300 0.07 -6.81 16.02
CA PRO A 300 -0.08 -7.68 17.20
C PRO A 300 0.64 -9.01 17.10
N GLU A 301 0.56 -9.69 15.95
CA GLU A 301 1.14 -11.03 15.77
C GLU A 301 2.56 -10.99 15.17
N ARG A 302 2.80 -10.10 14.21
CA ARG A 302 4.08 -9.98 13.52
C ARG A 302 5.18 -9.35 14.39
N ASP A 303 4.90 -8.23 15.07
CA ASP A 303 5.96 -7.38 15.63
C ASP A 303 6.02 -7.38 17.15
N ARG A 304 4.87 -7.41 17.85
CA ARG A 304 4.84 -7.36 19.33
C ARG A 304 5.58 -8.53 20.00
N PRO A 305 5.49 -9.79 19.54
CA PRO A 305 6.23 -10.90 20.16
C PRO A 305 7.74 -10.70 20.05
N ILE A 306 8.20 -10.17 18.92
CA ILE A 306 9.60 -9.85 18.66
C ILE A 306 10.06 -8.71 19.57
N PHE A 307 9.28 -7.63 19.63
CA PHE A 307 9.60 -6.45 20.43
C PHE A 307 9.77 -6.78 21.92
N LYS A 308 8.92 -7.65 22.48
CA LYS A 308 9.06 -8.11 23.87
C LYS A 308 10.39 -8.80 24.14
N VAL A 309 10.84 -9.62 23.20
CA VAL A 309 12.13 -10.31 23.31
C VAL A 309 13.29 -9.33 23.14
N ILE A 310 13.19 -8.37 22.22
CA ILE A 310 14.17 -7.28 22.11
C ILE A 310 14.27 -6.50 23.42
N ALA A 311 13.14 -6.12 24.02
CA ALA A 311 13.10 -5.38 25.27
C ALA A 311 13.74 -6.16 26.43
N THR A 312 13.45 -7.45 26.52
CA THR A 312 14.03 -8.33 27.52
C THR A 312 15.55 -8.48 27.33
N THR A 313 16.00 -8.72 26.10
CA THR A 313 17.41 -8.90 25.75
C THR A 313 18.24 -7.64 25.99
N LEU A 314 17.69 -6.46 25.67
CA LEU A 314 18.36 -5.17 25.85
C LEU A 314 18.13 -4.55 27.24
N GLY A 315 17.27 -5.16 28.06
CA GLY A 315 17.06 -4.75 29.45
C GLY A 315 16.29 -3.45 29.64
N PHE A 316 15.36 -3.12 28.75
CA PHE A 316 14.51 -1.91 28.88
C PHE A 316 13.03 -2.25 29.10
N ASP A 317 12.31 -1.28 29.66
CA ASP A 317 10.86 -1.33 29.86
C ASP A 317 10.13 -1.00 28.53
N PRO A 318 9.41 -1.96 27.92
CA PRO A 318 8.80 -1.77 26.60
C PRO A 318 7.73 -0.68 26.58
N ASP A 319 7.06 -0.41 27.71
CA ASP A 319 6.01 0.61 27.79
C ASP A 319 6.58 2.05 27.79
N LYS A 320 7.86 2.19 28.11
CA LYS A 320 8.57 3.48 28.12
C LYS A 320 9.38 3.75 26.86
N MET A 321 9.51 2.76 25.99
CA MET A 321 10.35 2.87 24.81
C MET A 321 9.53 3.41 23.62
N PRO A 322 9.83 4.62 23.11
CA PRO A 322 9.08 5.20 22.02
C PRO A 322 9.33 4.45 20.71
N VAL A 323 8.26 4.31 19.94
CA VAL A 323 8.28 3.76 18.58
C VAL A 323 7.46 4.64 17.63
N SER A 324 7.54 4.39 16.33
CA SER A 324 6.72 5.13 15.38
C SER A 324 5.24 4.92 15.65
N LYS A 325 4.47 6.02 15.58
CA LYS A 325 3.02 5.96 15.77
C LYS A 325 2.38 5.36 14.53
N LYS A 326 1.36 4.53 14.68
CA LYS A 326 0.64 4.02 13.52
C LYS A 326 -0.02 5.18 12.78
N PRO A 327 0.04 5.19 11.44
CA PRO A 327 -0.81 6.07 10.68
C PRO A 327 -2.28 5.66 10.88
N TRP A 328 -3.18 6.43 10.27
CA TRP A 328 -4.59 6.02 10.16
C TRP A 328 -4.77 4.72 9.35
N TYR A 329 -3.73 4.25 8.67
CA TYR A 329 -3.65 3.01 7.92
C TYR A 329 -2.49 2.15 8.42
N GLY A 330 -2.68 0.83 8.39
CA GLY A 330 -1.66 -0.15 8.77
C GLY A 330 -1.19 -0.03 10.22
N TRP A 331 0.10 -0.28 10.42
CA TRP A 331 0.75 -0.32 11.72
C TRP A 331 1.97 0.60 11.72
N GLY A 332 2.29 1.15 12.87
CA GLY A 332 3.57 1.81 13.16
C GLY A 332 4.51 0.81 13.82
N GLY A 333 5.23 1.27 14.84
CA GLY A 333 6.11 0.43 15.64
C GLY A 333 7.54 0.33 15.13
N ALA A 334 7.93 1.18 14.17
CA ALA A 334 9.31 1.29 13.74
C ALA A 334 10.19 1.83 14.87
N MET A 335 11.40 1.26 14.99
CA MET A 335 12.31 1.46 16.11
C MET A 335 13.53 2.28 15.70
N GLY A 336 13.89 3.25 16.56
CA GLY A 336 15.15 3.97 16.49
C GLY A 336 15.39 4.82 15.25
N PRO A 337 16.62 5.32 15.04
CA PRO A 337 16.93 6.29 13.98
C PRO A 337 16.68 5.76 12.56
N ALA A 338 16.85 4.47 12.35
CA ALA A 338 16.63 3.83 11.06
C ALA A 338 15.19 3.36 10.84
N GLN A 339 14.30 3.54 11.82
CA GLN A 339 12.88 3.15 11.72
C GLN A 339 12.67 1.69 11.26
N PHE A 340 13.45 0.75 11.81
CA PHE A 340 13.24 -0.68 11.54
C PHE A 340 12.01 -1.18 12.29
N ILE A 341 11.08 -1.85 11.59
CA ILE A 341 10.07 -2.67 12.27
C ILE A 341 10.72 -3.92 12.89
N PRO A 342 10.22 -4.45 14.02
CA PRO A 342 10.81 -5.61 14.69
C PRO A 342 11.02 -6.79 13.75
N SER A 343 10.04 -7.13 12.91
CA SER A 343 10.16 -8.25 11.97
C SER A 343 11.23 -8.09 10.89
N THR A 344 11.72 -6.87 10.64
CA THR A 344 12.86 -6.64 9.75
C THR A 344 14.18 -6.69 10.52
N TRP A 345 14.18 -6.18 11.76
CA TRP A 345 15.38 -6.18 12.62
C TRP A 345 15.92 -7.59 12.88
N VAL A 346 15.04 -8.57 13.08
CA VAL A 346 15.44 -9.96 13.41
C VAL A 346 16.37 -10.60 12.39
N TYR A 347 16.30 -10.22 11.11
CA TYR A 347 17.16 -10.76 10.06
C TYR A 347 18.64 -10.45 10.26
N TYR A 348 18.95 -9.42 11.05
CA TYR A 348 20.32 -8.94 11.23
C TYR A 348 20.72 -8.85 12.71
N GLY A 349 19.76 -8.66 13.63
CA GLY A 349 19.98 -8.43 15.05
C GLY A 349 20.04 -9.69 15.93
N GLY A 350 20.10 -10.89 15.34
CA GLY A 350 20.34 -12.13 16.09
C GLY A 350 19.14 -12.66 16.87
N TYR A 351 17.93 -12.44 16.37
CA TYR A 351 16.71 -12.98 16.98
C TYR A 351 16.14 -14.09 16.12
N GLU A 352 15.93 -15.26 16.71
CA GLU A 352 15.50 -16.47 16.03
C GLU A 352 14.15 -16.95 16.57
N TYR A 353 13.36 -17.59 15.71
CA TYR A 353 12.05 -18.14 16.08
C TYR A 353 12.13 -19.63 16.34
N ASN A 354 11.78 -20.05 17.56
CA ASN A 354 11.66 -21.46 17.89
C ASN A 354 10.26 -21.96 17.56
N LYS A 355 10.14 -22.78 16.52
CA LYS A 355 8.86 -23.35 16.06
C LYS A 355 8.22 -24.32 17.05
N ASN A 356 8.99 -24.95 17.93
CA ASN A 356 8.47 -25.94 18.89
C ASN A 356 7.82 -25.26 20.09
N THR A 357 8.36 -24.12 20.53
CA THR A 357 7.84 -23.36 21.66
C THR A 357 7.01 -22.15 21.24
N GLU A 358 6.99 -21.83 19.95
CA GLU A 358 6.33 -20.65 19.37
C GLU A 358 6.83 -19.33 19.98
N THR A 359 8.12 -19.28 20.33
CA THR A 359 8.74 -18.12 20.98
C THR A 359 9.97 -17.62 20.22
N TRP A 360 10.18 -16.31 20.26
CA TRP A 360 11.43 -15.68 19.85
C TRP A 360 12.49 -15.81 20.94
N TYR A 361 13.75 -15.87 20.56
CA TYR A 361 14.89 -15.83 21.48
C TYR A 361 16.08 -15.13 20.82
N TYR A 362 17.02 -14.64 21.63
CA TYR A 362 18.26 -14.05 21.14
C TYR A 362 19.37 -15.09 21.03
N ASP A 363 20.05 -15.10 19.89
CA ASP A 363 21.24 -15.89 19.61
C ASP A 363 22.37 -14.95 19.14
N GLN A 364 23.34 -14.71 20.04
CA GLN A 364 24.49 -13.87 19.78
C GLN A 364 25.32 -14.32 18.56
N SER A 365 25.31 -15.62 18.23
CA SER A 365 26.00 -16.14 17.06
C SER A 365 25.32 -15.76 15.75
N LYS A 366 24.08 -15.28 15.80
CA LYS A 366 23.28 -14.83 14.65
C LYS A 366 23.24 -13.31 14.50
N ASP A 367 23.63 -12.58 15.54
CA ASP A 367 23.70 -11.12 15.51
C ASP A 367 24.83 -10.65 14.57
N THR A 368 24.46 -10.31 13.34
CA THR A 368 25.38 -9.86 12.30
C THR A 368 25.79 -8.41 12.52
N ILE A 369 24.90 -7.59 13.06
CA ILE A 369 25.17 -6.19 13.37
C ILE A 369 26.27 -6.11 14.43
N ARG A 370 26.08 -6.80 15.56
CA ARG A 370 27.07 -6.91 16.65
C ARG A 370 28.45 -7.32 16.13
N LYS A 371 28.50 -8.33 15.26
CA LYS A 371 29.76 -8.83 14.69
C LYS A 371 30.47 -7.80 13.81
N LEU A 372 29.73 -7.04 13.01
CA LEU A 372 30.30 -6.06 12.07
C LEU A 372 30.68 -4.75 12.74
N VAL A 373 29.94 -4.34 13.77
CA VAL A 373 30.26 -3.17 14.61
C VAL A 373 31.37 -3.51 15.61
N GLY A 374 31.40 -4.74 16.12
CA GLY A 374 32.41 -5.20 17.10
C GLY A 374 32.00 -4.99 18.56
N THR A 375 30.70 -4.87 18.85
CA THR A 375 30.19 -4.69 20.22
C THR A 375 30.17 -6.00 21.01
N SER A 376 30.27 -5.90 22.34
CA SER A 376 30.23 -7.06 23.23
C SER A 376 28.80 -7.53 23.50
N GLY A 377 27.85 -6.60 23.67
CA GLY A 377 26.43 -6.86 23.92
C GLY A 377 25.57 -7.06 22.66
N PRO A 378 24.27 -7.37 22.83
CA PRO A 378 23.32 -7.45 21.72
C PRO A 378 23.17 -6.13 20.98
N SER A 379 22.96 -6.20 19.67
CA SER A 379 22.69 -5.01 18.86
C SER A 379 21.35 -4.36 19.21
N SER A 380 21.31 -3.03 19.16
CA SER A 380 20.15 -2.22 19.54
C SER A 380 19.70 -1.30 18.42
N PRO A 381 18.41 -1.29 18.04
CA PRO A 381 17.91 -0.39 17.02
C PRO A 381 17.94 1.08 17.45
N TRP A 382 18.05 1.37 18.75
CA TRP A 382 18.18 2.73 19.28
C TRP A 382 19.63 3.19 19.38
N GLU A 383 20.61 2.30 19.25
CA GLU A 383 22.02 2.68 19.15
C GLU A 383 22.33 3.13 17.72
N PRO A 384 22.76 4.39 17.51
CA PRO A 384 22.99 4.94 16.17
C PRO A 384 23.92 4.10 15.28
N GLU A 385 25.02 3.59 15.82
CA GLU A 385 25.99 2.81 15.06
C GLU A 385 25.39 1.50 14.54
N ASP A 386 24.64 0.80 15.39
CA ASP A 386 23.93 -0.44 15.07
C ASP A 386 22.82 -0.19 14.03
N ALA A 387 22.05 0.90 14.19
CA ALA A 387 20.99 1.29 13.25
C ALA A 387 21.54 1.62 11.85
N PHE A 388 22.69 2.29 11.79
CA PHE A 388 23.40 2.56 10.52
C PHE A 388 23.92 1.27 9.90
N MET A 389 24.51 0.38 10.71
CA MET A 389 25.01 -0.91 10.23
C MET A 389 23.88 -1.78 9.68
N ALA A 390 22.77 -1.92 10.41
CA ALA A 390 21.58 -2.63 9.98
C ALA A 390 21.06 -2.09 8.63
N SER A 391 20.96 -0.77 8.51
CA SER A 391 20.54 -0.11 7.27
C SER A 391 21.49 -0.39 6.12
N GLY A 392 22.81 -0.33 6.34
CA GLY A 392 23.79 -0.64 5.31
C GLY A 392 23.71 -2.08 4.82
N ILE A 393 23.54 -3.04 5.72
CA ILE A 393 23.38 -4.46 5.37
C ILE A 393 22.12 -4.64 4.51
N LEU A 394 20.98 -4.11 4.97
CA LEU A 394 19.72 -4.19 4.23
C LEU A 394 19.81 -3.52 2.84
N LEU A 395 20.42 -2.33 2.75
CA LEU A 395 20.57 -1.61 1.49
C LEU A 395 21.52 -2.32 0.53
N ARG A 396 22.60 -2.94 1.03
CA ARG A 396 23.47 -3.81 0.23
C ARG A 396 22.67 -4.97 -0.34
N ASP A 397 21.91 -5.67 0.49
CA ASP A 397 21.09 -6.81 0.07
C ASP A 397 20.02 -6.36 -0.95
N ASN A 398 19.48 -5.16 -0.78
CA ASN A 398 18.57 -4.51 -1.73
C ASN A 398 19.24 -4.04 -3.03
N GLY A 399 20.57 -4.11 -3.15
CA GLY A 399 21.34 -3.85 -4.37
C GLY A 399 22.08 -2.52 -4.42
N ALA A 400 22.07 -1.70 -3.36
CA ALA A 400 22.71 -0.38 -3.35
C ALA A 400 24.23 -0.43 -3.55
N ALA A 401 24.88 -1.53 -3.16
CA ALA A 401 26.33 -1.71 -3.29
C ALA A 401 26.83 -1.74 -4.75
N LYS A 402 25.94 -1.94 -5.72
CA LYS A 402 26.26 -1.80 -7.15
C LYS A 402 26.56 -0.35 -7.54
N GLY A 403 26.14 0.61 -6.71
CA GLY A 403 26.31 2.04 -6.95
C GLY A 403 25.48 2.56 -8.13
N GLY A 404 25.51 3.87 -8.30
CA GLY A 404 24.75 4.57 -9.33
C GLY A 404 23.30 4.86 -8.94
N TYR A 405 22.74 5.90 -9.57
CA TYR A 405 21.46 6.48 -9.19
C TYR A 405 20.32 5.44 -9.19
N ASP A 406 20.19 4.65 -10.26
CA ASP A 406 19.06 3.73 -10.41
C ASP A 406 19.09 2.58 -9.38
N ASN A 407 20.27 2.03 -9.09
CA ASN A 407 20.42 0.94 -8.11
C ASN A 407 20.15 1.44 -6.68
N GLU A 408 20.68 2.61 -6.32
CA GLU A 408 20.46 3.23 -5.02
C GLU A 408 18.99 3.60 -4.84
N ARG A 409 18.37 4.22 -5.85
CA ARG A 409 16.94 4.56 -5.82
C ARG A 409 16.07 3.33 -5.68
N LEU A 410 16.36 2.26 -6.43
CA LEU A 410 15.62 1.00 -6.29
C LEU A 410 15.81 0.37 -4.90
N ALA A 411 17.03 0.43 -4.35
CA ALA A 411 17.31 -0.07 -3.02
C ALA A 411 16.55 0.71 -1.92
N ALA A 412 16.40 2.03 -2.08
CA ALA A 412 15.55 2.85 -1.22
C ALA A 412 14.08 2.41 -1.29
N LEU A 413 13.54 2.20 -2.50
CA LEU A 413 12.17 1.73 -2.67
C LEU A 413 11.93 0.36 -2.02
N ARG A 414 12.93 -0.52 -2.06
CA ARG A 414 12.89 -1.82 -1.37
C ARG A 414 13.00 -1.69 0.14
N TYR A 415 13.72 -0.68 0.63
CA TYR A 415 13.83 -0.38 2.06
C TYR A 415 12.44 -0.02 2.63
N LEU A 416 11.72 0.90 1.97
CA LEU A 416 10.39 1.32 2.40
C LEU A 416 9.32 0.25 2.17
N ALA A 417 9.21 -0.26 0.94
CA ALA A 417 8.02 -1.01 0.51
C ALA A 417 8.26 -2.53 0.42
N GLY A 418 9.49 -2.99 0.60
CA GLY A 418 9.89 -4.36 0.34
C GLY A 418 9.98 -4.69 -1.16
N TRP A 419 10.55 -5.85 -1.46
CA TRP A 419 10.86 -6.28 -2.83
C TRP A 419 9.64 -6.36 -3.76
N LYS A 420 8.52 -6.86 -3.24
CA LYS A 420 7.29 -7.06 -4.02
C LYS A 420 6.66 -5.73 -4.48
N ASN A 421 6.86 -4.66 -3.71
CA ASN A 421 6.19 -3.39 -3.94
C ASN A 421 7.13 -2.30 -4.49
N ALA A 422 8.44 -2.52 -4.54
CA ALA A 422 9.43 -1.51 -4.95
C ALA A 422 9.24 -0.97 -6.38
N THR A 423 8.50 -1.67 -7.24
CA THR A 423 8.16 -1.23 -8.61
C THR A 423 6.83 -0.47 -8.69
N LYS A 424 6.03 -0.45 -7.62
CA LYS A 424 4.75 0.27 -7.61
C LYS A 424 5.03 1.77 -7.68
N PRO A 425 4.47 2.50 -8.67
CA PRO A 425 4.67 3.94 -8.82
C PRO A 425 4.29 4.76 -7.57
N ALA A 426 3.46 4.19 -6.71
CA ALA A 426 3.00 4.79 -5.47
C ALA A 426 4.09 5.05 -4.43
N TYR A 427 5.16 4.27 -4.42
CA TYR A 427 6.28 4.46 -3.50
C TYR A 427 7.40 5.31 -4.12
N SER A 428 7.24 5.73 -5.39
CA SER A 428 8.29 6.43 -6.13
C SER A 428 8.78 7.70 -5.46
N PHE A 429 7.92 8.39 -4.70
CA PHE A 429 8.25 9.59 -3.93
C PHE A 429 9.41 9.32 -2.96
N TYR A 430 9.37 8.23 -2.19
CA TYR A 430 10.39 7.91 -1.20
C TYR A 430 11.75 7.71 -1.85
N GLY A 431 11.78 6.99 -2.98
CA GLY A 431 13.01 6.85 -3.76
C GLY A 431 13.53 8.20 -4.28
N ASP A 432 12.64 9.08 -4.75
CA ASP A 432 13.02 10.41 -5.24
C ASP A 432 13.55 11.31 -4.09
N ASP A 433 12.90 11.29 -2.93
CA ASP A 433 13.25 12.08 -1.74
C ASP A 433 14.59 11.63 -1.13
N VAL A 434 14.80 10.32 -0.98
CA VAL A 434 16.08 9.75 -0.54
C VAL A 434 17.20 10.16 -1.49
N MET A 435 16.98 10.14 -2.81
CA MET A 435 18.01 10.54 -3.76
C MET A 435 18.29 12.06 -3.74
N ALA A 436 17.29 12.88 -3.44
CA ALA A 436 17.49 14.31 -3.20
C ALA A 436 18.32 14.56 -1.92
N LEU A 437 18.02 13.85 -0.84
CA LEU A 437 18.80 13.88 0.41
C LEU A 437 20.23 13.36 0.19
N ALA A 438 20.39 12.26 -0.54
CA ALA A 438 21.69 11.71 -0.89
C ALA A 438 22.54 12.71 -1.69
N THR A 439 21.91 13.47 -2.60
CA THR A 439 22.58 14.55 -3.34
C THR A 439 23.04 15.66 -2.39
N LYS A 440 22.17 16.10 -1.47
CA LYS A 440 22.49 17.10 -0.43
C LYS A 440 23.69 16.64 0.42
N TYR A 441 23.66 15.42 0.96
CA TYR A 441 24.75 14.91 1.80
C TYR A 441 26.04 14.68 1.01
N GLN A 442 25.94 14.31 -0.27
CA GLN A 442 27.11 14.20 -1.14
C GLN A 442 27.81 15.55 -1.32
N GLY A 443 27.04 16.65 -1.40
CA GLY A 443 27.57 18.02 -1.41
C GLY A 443 28.31 18.35 -0.10
N LEU A 444 27.68 18.08 1.05
CA LEU A 444 28.28 18.32 2.37
C LEU A 444 29.59 17.54 2.57
N ILE A 445 29.63 16.26 2.16
CA ILE A 445 30.84 15.44 2.25
C ILE A 445 31.96 15.98 1.37
N LYS A 446 31.65 16.47 0.16
CA LYS A 446 32.65 17.07 -0.74
C LYS A 446 33.29 18.30 -0.12
N ILE A 447 32.49 19.17 0.51
CA ILE A 447 32.98 20.38 1.18
C ILE A 447 33.94 20.03 2.33
N LEU A 448 33.56 19.08 3.19
CA LEU A 448 34.42 18.62 4.28
C LEU A 448 35.68 17.87 3.78
N GLY A 449 35.59 17.20 2.64
CA GLY A 449 36.72 16.50 2.01
C GLY A 449 37.73 17.43 1.34
N THR A 450 37.34 18.64 0.96
CA THR A 450 38.23 19.64 0.34
C THR A 450 39.14 20.38 1.32
N GLU A 451 38.96 20.21 2.63
CA GLU A 451 39.81 20.86 3.67
C GLU A 451 41.07 20.06 4.04
N LYS A 452 41.27 18.86 3.49
CA LYS A 452 42.45 18.00 3.72
C LYS A 452 43.50 18.04 2.60
N LYS A 453 43.53 19.10 1.80
CA LYS A 453 44.64 19.45 0.90
C LYS A 453 45.08 20.86 1.20
#